data_AF-A0A544THX4-F1
#
_entry.id   AF-A0A544THX4-F1
#
_cell.length_a   1.000
_cell.length_b   1.000
_cell.length_c   1.000
_cell.angle_alpha   90.00
_cell.angle_beta   90.00
_cell.angle_gamma   90.00
#
_symmetry.space_group_name_H-M   'P 1'
#
loop_
_entity.id
_entity.type
_entity.pdbx_description
1 polymer ?
#
loop_
_entity_poly.entity_id
_entity_poly.type
_entity_poly.pdbx_seq_one_letter_code
_entity_poly.pdbx_strand_id
1 'polypeptide(L)'
;MLSRFIKVLLLVVMVLGISAYKLDAAHAASVMWGKTELKLGQIGKVTILADTVLSKLESDGTLSTVRGMKKGEEYRVYSFKSNHDGLYGVGGGNFVQKSKR
;
A
#
# COMPACT_ATOMS: atom_id res chain seq x y z
N MET A 1 42.12 -40.87 11.20
CA MET A 1 42.14 -39.74 10.23
C MET A 1 40.84 -39.64 9.44
N LEU A 2 40.28 -40.76 8.93
CA LEU A 2 39.03 -40.81 8.15
C LEU A 2 37.80 -40.15 8.81
N SER A 3 37.62 -40.28 10.14
CA SER A 3 36.51 -39.67 10.88
C SER A 3 36.56 -38.14 10.95
N ARG A 4 37.74 -37.53 10.79
CA ARG A 4 37.90 -36.07 10.70
C ARG A 4 37.47 -35.57 9.32
N PHE A 5 37.80 -36.30 8.26
CA PHE A 5 37.36 -35.99 6.90
C PHE A 5 35.84 -36.13 6.72
N ILE A 6 35.22 -37.16 7.30
CA ILE A 6 33.75 -37.33 7.27
C ILE A 6 33.02 -36.16 7.93
N LYS A 7 33.51 -35.66 9.08
CA LYS A 7 32.90 -34.51 9.77
C LYS A 7 33.03 -33.22 8.97
N VAL A 8 34.17 -32.98 8.33
CA VAL A 8 34.38 -31.81 7.46
C VAL A 8 33.48 -31.91 6.23
N LEU A 9 33.34 -33.09 5.63
CA LEU A 9 32.46 -33.32 4.49
C LEU A 9 30.98 -33.08 4.87
N LEU A 10 30.54 -33.55 6.04
CA LEU A 10 29.17 -33.33 6.54
C LEU A 10 28.89 -31.83 6.77
N LEU A 11 29.87 -31.09 7.27
CA LEU A 11 29.76 -29.65 7.52
C LEU A 11 29.70 -28.86 6.20
N VAL A 12 30.45 -29.27 5.18
CA VAL A 12 30.40 -28.69 3.83
C VAL A 12 29.05 -28.98 3.15
N VAL A 13 28.52 -30.20 3.25
CA VAL A 13 27.19 -30.56 2.72
C VAL A 13 26.09 -29.77 3.42
N MET A 14 26.21 -29.53 4.73
CA MET A 14 25.25 -28.72 5.49
C MET A 14 25.27 -27.23 5.06
N VAL A 15 26.45 -26.65 4.84
CA VAL A 15 26.60 -25.26 4.37
C VAL A 15 26.12 -25.09 2.92
N LEU A 16 26.37 -26.08 2.05
CA LEU A 16 25.88 -26.08 0.67
C LEU A 16 24.37 -26.32 0.58
N GLY A 17 23.81 -27.17 1.45
CA GLY A 17 22.36 -27.40 1.52
C GLY A 17 21.57 -26.15 1.92
N ILE A 18 22.18 -25.24 2.68
CA ILE A 18 21.57 -23.96 3.08
C ILE A 18 21.53 -22.95 1.92
N SER A 19 22.41 -23.06 0.93
CA SER A 19 22.42 -22.11 -0.20
C SER A 19 21.38 -22.44 -1.29
N ALA A 20 20.79 -23.64 -1.26
CA ALA A 20 19.86 -24.13 -2.28
C ALA A 20 18.38 -23.84 -1.99
N TYR A 21 18.00 -23.38 -0.80
CA TYR A 21 16.65 -22.90 -0.55
C TYR A 21 16.50 -21.45 -1.03
N LYS A 22 16.63 -21.20 -2.35
CA LYS A 22 15.91 -20.04 -2.88
C LYS A 22 14.43 -20.42 -2.84
N LEU A 23 13.78 -20.11 -1.72
CA LEU A 23 12.33 -20.00 -1.65
C LEU A 23 11.97 -18.92 -2.67
N ASP A 24 11.60 -19.34 -3.88
CA ASP A 24 10.78 -18.51 -4.75
C ASP A 24 9.47 -18.32 -3.99
N ALA A 25 9.45 -17.27 -3.16
CA ALA A 25 8.23 -16.74 -2.63
C ALA A 25 7.45 -16.28 -3.86
N ALA A 26 6.60 -17.18 -4.37
CA ALA A 26 5.73 -16.91 -5.49
C ALA A 26 4.98 -15.64 -5.15
N HIS A 27 5.38 -14.52 -5.77
CA HIS A 27 4.67 -13.26 -5.63
C HIS A 27 3.27 -13.51 -6.19
N ALA A 28 2.29 -13.66 -5.30
CA ALA A 28 0.90 -13.76 -5.70
C ALA A 28 0.58 -12.55 -6.59
N ALA A 29 -0.05 -12.81 -7.74
CA ALA A 29 -0.39 -11.76 -8.69
C ALA A 29 -1.20 -10.67 -7.99
N SER A 30 -0.72 -9.43 -8.07
CA SER A 30 -1.33 -8.32 -7.37
C SER A 30 -2.68 -7.95 -8.01
N VAL A 31 -3.74 -7.85 -7.21
CA VAL A 31 -5.06 -7.44 -7.71
C VAL A 31 -5.03 -5.95 -8.04
N MET A 32 -5.39 -5.58 -9.26
CA MET A 32 -5.43 -4.18 -9.70
C MET A 32 -6.85 -3.61 -9.61
N TRP A 33 -6.96 -2.39 -9.10
CA TRP A 33 -8.17 -1.57 -9.09
C TRP A 33 -7.92 -0.29 -9.87
N GLY A 34 -8.36 -0.28 -11.14
CA GLY A 34 -8.00 0.77 -12.09
C GLY A 34 -6.49 0.83 -12.27
N LYS A 35 -5.90 2.00 -11.99
CA LYS A 35 -4.45 2.24 -12.08
C LYS A 35 -3.71 1.95 -10.78
N THR A 36 -4.41 1.52 -9.72
CA THR A 36 -3.83 1.28 -8.40
C THR A 36 -3.89 -0.19 -8.02
N GLU A 37 -2.80 -0.74 -7.49
CA GLU A 37 -2.80 -2.06 -6.87
C GLU A 37 -3.63 -2.06 -5.58
N LEU A 38 -4.48 -3.06 -5.36
CA LEU A 38 -5.21 -3.24 -4.11
C LEU A 38 -4.22 -3.55 -2.99
N LYS A 39 -4.21 -2.71 -1.95
CA LYS A 39 -3.37 -2.90 -0.76
C LYS A 39 -4.20 -3.30 0.45
N LEU A 40 -3.60 -4.06 1.37
CA LEU A 40 -4.25 -4.42 2.63
C LEU A 40 -4.73 -3.16 3.37
N GLY A 41 -5.96 -3.19 3.88
CA GLY A 41 -6.60 -2.06 4.56
C GLY A 41 -7.26 -1.04 3.62
N GLN A 42 -7.13 -1.18 2.30
CA GLN A 42 -7.91 -0.39 1.35
C GLN A 42 -9.38 -0.84 1.36
N ILE A 43 -10.30 0.12 1.53
CA ILE A 43 -11.76 -0.10 1.55
C ILE A 43 -12.44 0.37 0.27
N GLY A 44 -11.72 1.11 -0.59
CA GLY A 44 -12.28 1.72 -1.79
C GLY A 44 -11.23 2.36 -2.69
N LYS A 45 -11.71 3.02 -3.75
CA LYS A 45 -10.92 3.88 -4.65
C LYS A 45 -11.75 5.11 -4.99
N VAL A 46 -11.12 6.28 -5.03
CA VAL A 46 -11.70 7.48 -5.63
C VAL A 46 -11.05 7.77 -6.98
N THR A 47 -11.85 8.31 -7.89
CA THR A 47 -11.39 8.88 -9.16
C THR A 47 -11.77 10.35 -9.16
N ILE A 48 -10.80 11.23 -9.42
CA ILE A 48 -11.01 12.67 -9.41
C ILE A 48 -11.73 13.08 -10.70
N LEU A 49 -12.98 13.54 -10.59
CA LEU A 49 -13.83 13.86 -11.75
C LEU A 49 -13.63 15.28 -12.30
N ALA A 50 -13.13 16.19 -11.46
CA ALA A 50 -12.78 17.57 -11.79
C ALA A 50 -11.60 18.00 -10.91
N ASP A 51 -10.84 18.99 -11.38
CA ASP A 51 -9.74 19.58 -10.60
C ASP A 51 -10.24 19.97 -9.20
N THR A 52 -9.49 19.56 -8.19
CA THR A 52 -9.87 19.72 -6.77
C THR A 52 -8.61 19.85 -5.92
N VAL A 53 -8.76 19.77 -4.60
CA VAL A 53 -7.65 19.80 -3.66
C VAL A 53 -7.61 18.55 -2.80
N LEU A 54 -6.40 18.17 -2.41
CA LEU A 54 -6.16 17.25 -1.32
C LEU A 54 -6.17 18.08 -0.04
N SER A 55 -6.94 17.66 0.96
CA SER A 55 -7.10 18.40 2.21
C SER A 55 -6.69 17.58 3.43
N LYS A 56 -6.41 18.27 4.53
CA LYS A 56 -6.26 17.66 5.86
C LYS A 56 -7.41 18.12 6.75
N LEU A 57 -7.94 17.22 7.58
CA LEU A 57 -8.94 17.58 8.59
C LEU A 57 -8.20 17.98 9.87
N GLU A 58 -8.32 19.26 10.23
CA GLU A 58 -7.69 19.82 11.43
C GLU A 58 -8.50 19.49 12.70
N SER A 59 -7.90 19.69 13.87
CA SER A 59 -8.51 19.38 15.16
C SER A 59 -9.75 20.23 15.47
N ASP A 60 -9.83 21.44 14.91
CA ASP A 60 -10.99 22.33 15.01
C ASP A 60 -12.12 21.96 14.02
N GLY A 61 -11.92 20.92 13.21
CA GLY A 61 -12.87 20.43 12.21
C GLY A 61 -12.80 21.14 10.86
N THR A 62 -11.89 22.11 10.67
CA THR A 62 -11.69 22.79 9.38
C THR A 62 -10.85 21.95 8.42
N LEU A 63 -10.88 22.32 7.13
CA LEU A 63 -10.08 21.68 6.09
C LEU A 63 -8.95 22.61 5.64
N SER A 64 -7.71 22.16 5.77
CA SER A 64 -6.54 22.85 5.21
C SER A 64 -6.17 22.24 3.86
N THR A 65 -5.64 23.04 2.92
CA THR A 65 -5.22 22.56 1.60
C THR A 65 -3.77 22.05 1.66
N VAL A 66 -3.56 20.82 1.19
CA VAL A 66 -2.24 20.19 1.09
C VAL A 66 -1.64 20.44 -0.30
N ARG A 67 -2.41 20.14 -1.36
CA ARG A 67 -2.03 20.40 -2.76
C ARG A 67 -3.23 20.33 -3.70
N GLY A 68 -3.07 20.84 -4.92
CA GLY A 68 -4.02 20.59 -6.01
C GLY A 68 -3.99 19.15 -6.51
N MET A 69 -5.14 18.69 -7.01
CA MET A 69 -5.37 17.40 -7.64
C MET A 69 -6.03 17.60 -9.00
N LYS A 70 -5.66 16.77 -9.97
CA LYS A 70 -6.11 16.89 -11.36
C LYS A 70 -7.17 15.85 -11.70
N LYS A 71 -8.08 16.23 -12.58
CA LYS A 71 -9.05 15.31 -13.17
C LYS A 71 -8.35 14.06 -13.72
N GLY A 72 -8.91 12.89 -13.41
CA GLY A 72 -8.44 11.58 -13.86
C GLY A 72 -7.39 10.92 -12.95
N GLU A 73 -6.90 11.60 -11.91
CA GLU A 73 -6.10 10.97 -10.87
C GLU A 73 -6.95 9.94 -10.09
N GLU A 74 -6.33 8.86 -9.64
CA GLU A 74 -6.96 7.80 -8.85
C GLU A 74 -6.22 7.58 -7.54
N TYR A 75 -6.97 7.42 -6.46
CA TYR A 75 -6.41 7.21 -5.13
C TYR A 75 -7.13 6.09 -4.40
N ARG A 76 -6.36 5.34 -3.62
CA ARG A 76 -6.89 4.34 -2.69
C ARG A 76 -7.62 5.04 -1.55
N VAL A 77 -8.68 4.42 -1.05
CA VAL A 77 -9.42 4.90 0.12
C VAL A 77 -9.21 3.92 1.27
N TYR A 78 -8.83 4.45 2.42
CA TYR A 78 -8.57 3.70 3.63
C TYR A 78 -9.59 3.99 4.74
N SER A 79 -10.32 5.10 4.64
CA SER A 79 -11.36 5.47 5.61
C SER A 79 -12.40 6.41 4.99
N PHE A 80 -13.55 6.52 5.66
CA PHE A 80 -14.60 7.49 5.33
C PHE A 80 -15.04 8.23 6.58
N LYS A 81 -15.24 9.55 6.48
CA LYS A 81 -15.86 10.37 7.52
C LYS A 81 -17.08 11.08 6.94
N SER A 82 -18.15 11.21 7.72
CA SER A 82 -19.37 11.89 7.31
C SER A 82 -19.31 13.42 7.39
N ASN A 83 -18.26 13.99 8.01
CA ASN A 83 -18.01 15.43 8.02
C ASN A 83 -17.96 16.01 6.60
N HIS A 84 -18.28 17.30 6.45
CA HIS A 84 -18.15 18.03 5.17
C HIS A 84 -18.82 17.32 3.98
N ASP A 85 -20.00 16.72 4.22
CA ASP A 85 -20.77 15.95 3.22
C ASP A 85 -20.07 14.67 2.71
N GLY A 86 -18.99 14.25 3.36
CA GLY A 86 -18.23 13.05 3.07
C GLY A 86 -16.76 13.33 2.79
N LEU A 87 -15.87 12.67 3.51
CA LEU A 87 -14.42 12.72 3.30
C LEU A 87 -13.87 11.32 3.09
N TYR A 88 -13.20 11.09 1.96
CA TYR A 88 -12.48 9.85 1.67
C TYR A 88 -11.03 9.99 2.08
N GLY A 89 -10.59 9.21 3.07
CA GLY A 89 -9.21 9.21 3.55
C GLY A 89 -8.30 8.46 2.58
N VAL A 90 -7.33 9.15 1.98
CA VAL A 90 -6.45 8.61 0.92
C VAL A 90 -5.02 8.30 1.39
N GLY A 91 -4.81 8.27 2.71
CA GLY A 91 -3.53 7.98 3.35
C GLY A 91 -2.85 9.22 3.93
N GLY A 92 -1.97 9.03 4.92
CA GLY A 92 -1.20 10.12 5.55
C GLY A 92 -2.04 11.18 6.28
N GLY A 93 -3.28 10.85 6.65
CA GLY A 93 -4.21 11.81 7.26
C GLY A 93 -4.86 12.79 6.26
N ASN A 94 -4.71 12.54 4.96
CA ASN A 94 -5.26 13.38 3.91
C ASN A 94 -6.61 12.85 3.40
N PHE A 95 -7.44 13.77 2.94
CA PHE A 95 -8.81 13.52 2.52
C PHE A 95 -9.11 14.17 1.18
N VAL A 96 -9.97 13.49 0.41
CA VAL A 96 -10.66 14.06 -0.75
C VAL A 96 -12.13 14.20 -0.37
N GLN A 97 -12.68 15.41 -0.53
CA GLN A 97 -14.09 15.65 -0.24
C GLN A 97 -14.98 15.03 -1.33
N LYS A 98 -16.08 14.40 -0.90
CA LYS A 98 -17.08 13.83 -1.79
C LYS A 98 -17.76 14.96 -2.56
N SER A 99 -17.84 14.83 -3.88
CA SER A 99 -18.62 15.75 -4.72
C SER A 99 -20.12 15.66 -4.38
N LYS A 100 -20.78 16.81 -4.25
CA LYS A 100 -22.25 16.87 -4.32
C LYS A 100 -22.65 16.57 -5.76
N ARG A 101 -23.57 15.60 -5.94
CA ARG A 101 -24.10 15.23 -7.25
C ARG A 101 -24.84 16.40 -7.89
#